data_AF-A0A2H1W6G2-F1
#
_entry.id   AF-A0A2H1W6G2-F1
#
_cell.length_a   1.000
_cell.length_b   1.000
_cell.length_c   1.000
_cell.angle_alpha   90.00
_cell.angle_beta   90.00
_cell.angle_gamma   90.00
#
_symmetry.space_group_name_H-M   'P 1'
#
loop_
_entity.id
_entity.type
_entity.pdbx_description
1 polymer ?
#
loop_
_entity_poly.entity_id
_entity_poly.type
_entity_poly.pdbx_seq_one_letter_code
_entity_poly.pdbx_strand_id
1 'polypeptide(L)'
;MGRSLRTFAAYTQPFVVKNARYSTTGCPFSKRQRSQIAPTAELSEEIFSNAKPYSEVPGPRPIPILGNTWRMVPIIGQFDISEFAKVTQHFLDTYGRIVRLGGLIGRPDLLFVYDADEIERMYRREGPTPFRPAMPCLVKYKSEVRKDFFGELPGVVGV
;
A
#
# COMPACT_ATOMS: atom_id res chain seq x y z
N MET A 1 -13.76 11.00 -51.03
CA MET A 1 -15.01 11.14 -50.26
C MET A 1 -14.66 11.17 -48.77
N GLY A 2 -14.44 12.36 -48.22
CA GLY A 2 -14.02 12.56 -46.84
C GLY A 2 -15.18 12.47 -45.85
N ARG A 3 -15.03 11.65 -44.80
CA ARG A 3 -16.00 11.53 -43.70
C ARG A 3 -15.79 12.67 -42.72
N SER A 4 -16.79 13.54 -42.59
CA SER A 4 -16.85 14.58 -41.57
C SER A 4 -17.09 13.95 -40.19
N LEU A 5 -16.11 14.07 -39.30
CA LEU A 5 -16.25 13.75 -37.88
C LEU A 5 -17.03 14.89 -37.23
N ARG A 6 -18.31 14.65 -36.93
CA ARG A 6 -19.14 15.57 -36.15
C ARG A 6 -18.63 15.63 -34.71
N THR A 7 -18.44 16.86 -34.27
CA THR A 7 -18.05 17.33 -32.95
C THR A 7 -18.90 16.72 -31.83
N PHE A 8 -18.28 16.00 -30.89
CA PHE A 8 -18.90 15.68 -29.61
C PHE A 8 -18.81 16.90 -28.70
N ALA A 9 -19.81 17.79 -28.81
CA ALA A 9 -19.96 18.92 -27.90
C ALA A 9 -20.43 18.43 -26.52
N ALA A 10 -19.59 18.72 -25.52
CA ALA A 10 -19.84 18.85 -24.09
C ALA A 10 -21.24 18.49 -23.55
N TYR A 11 -21.31 17.41 -22.78
CA TYR A 11 -22.36 17.20 -21.78
C TYR A 11 -21.77 17.36 -20.37
N THR A 12 -21.29 18.56 -20.04
CA THR A 12 -21.00 18.95 -18.65
C THR A 12 -22.28 19.50 -18.05
N GLN A 13 -23.11 18.62 -17.50
CA GLN A 13 -24.14 19.03 -16.55
C GLN A 13 -23.47 19.17 -15.18
N PRO A 14 -23.55 20.33 -14.50
CA PRO A 14 -23.09 20.45 -13.13
C PRO A 14 -23.99 19.59 -12.23
N PHE A 15 -23.39 18.62 -11.53
CA PHE A 15 -24.07 17.81 -10.53
C PHE A 15 -24.43 18.70 -9.33
N VAL A 16 -25.68 19.16 -9.27
CA VAL A 16 -26.20 19.91 -8.13
C VAL A 16 -26.69 18.90 -7.09
N VAL A 17 -25.96 18.78 -5.98
CA VAL A 17 -26.40 18.02 -4.80
C VAL A 17 -27.60 18.74 -4.19
N LYS A 18 -28.82 18.33 -4.55
CA LYS A 18 -30.04 18.78 -3.86
C LYS A 18 -30.22 17.93 -2.60
N ASN A 19 -30.11 18.60 -1.45
CA ASN A 19 -30.55 18.14 -0.12
C ASN A 19 -29.81 16.93 0.46
N ALA A 20 -28.66 17.18 1.09
CA ALA A 20 -28.16 16.31 2.15
C ALA A 20 -29.08 16.46 3.38
N ARG A 21 -30.05 15.55 3.53
CA ARG A 21 -30.77 15.40 4.80
C ARG A 21 -29.76 14.89 5.82
N TYR A 22 -29.36 15.75 6.76
CA TYR A 22 -28.52 15.35 7.89
C TYR A 22 -29.35 14.39 8.74
N SER A 23 -29.12 13.08 8.59
CA SER A 23 -29.64 12.09 9.53
C SER A 23 -28.94 12.34 10.86
N THR A 24 -29.64 12.95 11.82
CA THR A 24 -29.21 13.06 13.22
C THR A 24 -29.41 11.72 13.93
N THR A 25 -28.91 10.63 13.34
CA THR A 25 -28.70 9.40 14.08
C THR A 25 -27.33 9.51 14.74
N GLY A 26 -27.31 9.41 16.07
CA GLY A 26 -26.11 9.41 16.89
C GLY A 26 -25.25 8.19 16.62
N CYS A 27 -24.70 8.10 15.41
CA CYS A 27 -23.64 7.15 15.10
C CYS A 27 -22.38 7.68 15.77
N PRO A 28 -21.77 6.95 16.74
CA PRO A 28 -20.52 7.37 17.37
C PRO A 28 -19.37 7.48 16.35
N PHE A 29 -19.57 6.99 15.11
CA PHE A 29 -18.64 7.08 13.99
C PHE A 29 -18.90 8.27 13.04
N SER A 30 -19.83 9.19 13.34
CA SER A 30 -20.17 10.31 12.44
C SER A 30 -19.05 11.35 12.31
N LYS A 31 -18.10 11.38 13.25
CA LYS A 31 -16.85 12.11 13.09
C LYS A 31 -15.93 11.30 12.19
N ARG A 32 -16.20 11.35 10.88
CA ARG A 32 -15.20 11.01 9.87
C ARG A 32 -14.09 12.06 10.03
N GLN A 33 -13.08 11.79 10.86
CA GLN A 33 -11.85 12.56 10.83
C GLN A 33 -11.41 12.54 9.36
N ARG A 34 -11.40 13.71 8.72
CA ARG A 34 -10.74 13.85 7.43
C ARG A 34 -9.35 13.24 7.63
N SER A 35 -8.98 12.28 6.79
CA SER A 35 -7.62 11.82 6.65
C SER A 35 -6.79 13.00 6.14
N GLN A 36 -6.52 13.95 7.02
CA GLN A 36 -5.48 14.93 6.79
C GLN A 36 -4.19 14.14 6.81
N ILE A 37 -3.39 14.33 5.76
CA ILE A 37 -1.98 13.95 5.74
C ILE A 37 -1.43 14.35 7.10
N ALA A 38 -0.93 13.39 7.88
CA ALA A 38 -0.35 13.73 9.16
C ALA A 38 0.77 14.75 8.87
N PRO A 39 0.90 15.83 9.66
CA PRO A 39 2.05 16.70 9.54
C PRO A 39 3.27 15.78 9.56
N THR A 40 4.10 15.89 8.53
CA THR A 40 5.31 15.06 8.37
C THR A 40 6.08 15.23 9.67
N ALA A 41 6.02 14.22 10.54
CA ALA A 41 6.72 14.28 11.81
C ALA A 41 8.19 14.51 11.43
N GLU A 42 8.75 15.66 11.85
CA GLU A 42 10.11 16.00 11.47
C GLU A 42 11.00 14.83 11.89
N LEU A 43 11.71 14.31 10.88
CA LEU A 43 12.54 13.14 11.01
C LEU A 43 13.75 13.54 11.86
N SER A 44 13.62 13.55 13.19
CA SER A 44 14.68 14.00 14.07
C SER A 44 15.83 13.00 14.04
N GLU A 45 17.06 13.49 13.91
CA GLU A 45 18.28 12.67 13.92
C GLU A 45 18.38 11.80 15.20
N GLU A 46 17.78 12.26 16.30
CA GLU A 46 17.68 11.54 17.58
C GLU A 46 16.88 10.23 17.51
N ILE A 47 15.86 10.13 16.62
CA ILE A 47 15.11 8.87 16.44
C ILE A 47 16.00 7.84 15.74
N PHE A 48 16.86 8.28 14.83
CA PHE A 48 17.74 7.40 14.06
C PHE A 48 19.04 7.06 14.80
N SER A 49 19.46 7.87 15.76
CA SER A 49 20.71 7.63 16.52
C SER A 49 20.72 6.30 17.26
N ASN A 50 19.54 5.80 17.66
CA ASN A 50 19.37 4.52 18.36
C ASN A 50 18.72 3.43 17.49
N ALA A 51 18.46 3.71 16.21
CA ALA A 51 17.82 2.76 15.32
C ALA A 51 18.77 1.61 14.97
N LYS A 52 18.30 0.37 15.16
CA LYS A 52 19.03 -0.83 14.71
C LYS A 52 19.01 -0.92 13.18
N PRO A 53 20.03 -1.52 12.57
CA PRO A 53 20.05 -1.73 11.13
C PRO A 53 18.92 -2.66 10.69
N TYR A 54 18.39 -2.45 9.48
CA TYR A 54 17.27 -3.24 8.93
C TYR A 54 17.57 -4.75 8.87
N SER A 55 18.84 -5.13 8.75
CA SER A 55 19.26 -6.54 8.77
C SER A 55 18.95 -7.26 10.09
N GLU A 56 18.85 -6.52 11.20
CA GLU A 56 18.55 -7.04 12.53
C GLU A 56 17.05 -7.22 12.80
N VAL A 57 16.17 -6.83 11.87
CA VAL A 57 14.75 -7.14 12.00
C VAL A 57 14.58 -8.66 12.10
N PRO A 58 13.91 -9.16 13.15
CA PRO A 58 13.81 -10.59 13.39
C PRO A 58 12.98 -11.26 12.30
N GLY A 59 13.28 -12.53 12.03
CA GLY A 59 12.56 -13.31 11.02
C GLY A 59 13.36 -14.51 10.52
N PRO A 60 12.77 -15.31 9.61
CA PRO A 60 13.43 -16.47 9.04
C PRO A 60 14.73 -16.05 8.35
N ARG A 61 15.86 -16.63 8.80
CA ARG A 61 17.15 -16.33 8.18
C ARG A 61 17.23 -17.02 6.81
N PRO A 62 17.54 -16.27 5.74
CA PRO A 62 17.70 -16.83 4.41
C PRO A 62 18.94 -17.75 4.38
N ILE A 63 18.85 -18.87 3.65
CA ILE A 63 20.03 -19.70 3.38
C ILE A 63 20.81 -19.12 2.20
N PRO A 64 22.14 -19.37 2.11
CA PRO A 64 22.93 -18.95 0.96
C PRO A 64 22.31 -19.45 -0.36
N ILE A 65 22.35 -18.60 -1.39
CA ILE A 65 21.88 -18.87 -2.78
C ILE A 65 20.34 -18.94 -2.92
N LEU A 66 19.65 -19.78 -2.15
CA LEU A 66 18.19 -20.00 -2.29
C LEU A 66 17.32 -19.03 -1.48
N GLY A 67 17.91 -18.33 -0.51
CA GLY A 67 17.19 -17.36 0.30
C GLY A 67 16.14 -17.99 1.22
N ASN A 68 14.97 -17.38 1.37
CA ASN A 68 13.84 -17.98 2.11
C ASN A 68 12.80 -18.64 1.18
N THR A 69 12.96 -18.54 -0.14
CA THR A 69 12.00 -19.10 -1.11
C THR A 69 11.82 -20.61 -0.97
N TRP A 70 12.86 -21.34 -0.56
CA TRP A 70 12.77 -22.79 -0.33
C TRP A 70 11.71 -23.15 0.73
N ARG A 71 11.43 -22.27 1.70
CA ARG A 71 10.44 -22.51 2.76
C ARG A 71 9.01 -22.55 2.23
N MET A 72 8.78 -22.07 1.00
CA MET A 72 7.47 -22.00 0.35
C MET A 72 7.32 -23.02 -0.79
N VAL A 73 8.31 -23.91 -0.99
CA VAL A 73 8.27 -24.95 -2.03
C VAL A 73 7.29 -26.05 -1.61
N PRO A 74 6.40 -26.52 -2.49
CA PRO A 74 5.48 -27.60 -2.16
C PRO A 74 6.23 -28.87 -1.71
N ILE A 75 5.64 -29.65 -0.80
CA ILE A 75 6.15 -30.94 -0.27
C ILE A 75 7.30 -30.80 0.75
N ILE A 76 8.27 -29.91 0.53
CA ILE A 76 9.48 -29.78 1.38
C ILE A 76 9.45 -28.49 2.22
N GLY A 77 8.73 -27.47 1.77
CA GLY A 77 8.62 -26.17 2.43
C GLY A 77 7.88 -26.25 3.76
N GLN A 78 8.30 -25.40 4.70
CA GLN A 78 7.70 -25.27 6.03
C GLN A 78 6.38 -24.48 6.02
N PHE A 79 6.18 -23.65 5.00
CA PHE A 79 5.04 -22.76 4.90
C PHE A 79 4.21 -23.12 3.67
N ASP A 80 2.95 -23.45 3.93
CA ASP A 80 1.96 -23.51 2.86
C ASP A 80 1.44 -22.10 2.59
N ILE A 81 1.61 -21.64 1.35
CA ILE A 81 1.11 -20.34 0.88
C ILE A 81 -0.42 -20.30 0.94
N SER A 82 -1.09 -21.46 0.78
CA SER A 82 -2.55 -21.56 0.85
C SER A 82 -3.08 -21.26 2.25
N GLU A 83 -2.26 -21.50 3.29
CA GLU A 83 -2.60 -21.30 4.69
C GLU A 83 -1.92 -20.05 5.29
N PHE A 84 -1.91 -18.95 4.52
CA PHE A 84 -1.21 -17.72 4.87
C PHE A 84 -1.50 -17.21 6.29
N ALA A 85 -2.75 -17.32 6.78
CA ALA A 85 -3.11 -16.91 8.13
C ALA A 85 -2.30 -17.66 9.22
N LYS A 86 -2.10 -18.97 9.04
CA LYS A 86 -1.30 -19.77 9.98
C LYS A 86 0.17 -19.39 9.93
N VAL A 87 0.69 -19.13 8.73
CA VAL A 87 2.07 -18.65 8.53
C VAL A 87 2.29 -17.32 9.25
N THR A 88 1.37 -16.37 9.08
CA THR A 88 1.47 -15.07 9.75
C THR A 88 1.33 -15.17 11.27
N GLN A 89 0.48 -16.09 11.77
CA GLN A 89 0.37 -16.35 13.21
C GLN A 89 1.68 -16.93 13.76
N HIS A 90 2.24 -17.93 13.08
CA HIS A 90 3.52 -18.53 13.47
C HIS A 90 4.66 -17.50 13.52
N PHE A 91 4.70 -16.55 12.58
CA PHE A 91 5.66 -15.46 12.60
C PHE A 91 5.51 -14.55 13.81
N LEU A 92 4.27 -14.18 14.16
CA LEU A 92 3.99 -13.38 15.34
C LEU A 92 4.44 -14.10 16.62
N ASP A 93 4.11 -15.39 16.74
CA ASP A 93 4.44 -16.19 17.93
C ASP A 93 5.95 -16.44 18.09
N THR A 94 6.66 -16.59 16.97
CA THR A 94 8.09 -16.98 16.96
C THR A 94 9.04 -15.79 16.98
N TYR A 95 8.73 -14.72 16.24
CA TYR A 95 9.62 -13.58 16.01
C TYR A 95 9.10 -12.27 16.59
N GLY A 96 7.81 -12.18 16.91
CA GLY A 96 7.18 -11.04 17.58
C GLY A 96 6.47 -10.07 16.63
N ARG A 97 6.35 -8.81 17.09
CA ARG A 97 5.47 -7.78 16.50
C ARG A 97 5.93 -7.22 15.15
N ILE A 98 7.18 -7.45 14.76
CA ILE A 98 7.73 -7.04 13.47
C ILE A 98 8.59 -8.18 12.92
N VAL A 99 8.36 -8.60 11.68
CA VAL A 99 9.03 -9.77 11.11
C VAL A 99 9.47 -9.49 9.67
N ARG A 100 10.75 -9.73 9.37
CA ARG A 100 11.29 -9.62 8.02
C ARG A 100 11.44 -11.00 7.38
N LEU A 101 10.82 -11.15 6.22
CA LEU A 101 10.97 -12.30 5.35
C LEU A 101 11.68 -11.88 4.07
N GLY A 102 13.01 -11.94 4.10
CA GLY A 102 13.86 -11.51 2.99
C GLY A 102 14.42 -12.65 2.15
N GLY A 103 15.10 -12.31 1.06
CA GLY A 103 15.72 -13.30 0.16
C GLY A 103 14.68 -14.11 -0.61
N LEU A 104 13.63 -13.45 -1.09
CA LEU A 104 12.63 -14.05 -1.95
C LEU A 104 13.04 -13.88 -3.42
N ILE A 105 13.15 -14.97 -4.17
CA ILE A 105 13.54 -14.94 -5.58
C ILE A 105 12.53 -14.12 -6.37
N GLY A 106 13.02 -13.06 -7.04
CA GLY A 106 12.21 -12.18 -7.88
C GLY A 106 11.22 -11.28 -7.13
N ARG A 107 11.33 -11.16 -5.80
CA ARG A 107 10.45 -10.32 -4.97
C ARG A 107 11.24 -9.53 -3.94
N PRO A 108 10.82 -8.30 -3.60
CA PRO A 108 11.41 -7.57 -2.50
C PRO A 108 11.15 -8.28 -1.15
N ASP A 109 11.95 -7.93 -0.15
CA ASP A 109 11.75 -8.38 1.23
C ASP A 109 10.32 -8.03 1.70
N LEU A 110 9.66 -8.97 2.36
CA LEU A 110 8.36 -8.73 2.98
C LEU A 110 8.55 -8.38 4.46
N LEU A 111 7.96 -7.26 4.89
CA LEU A 111 7.96 -6.83 6.29
C LEU A 111 6.54 -6.95 6.85
N PHE A 112 6.37 -7.85 7.82
CA PHE A 112 5.13 -8.02 8.55
C PHE A 112 5.17 -7.14 9.80
N VAL A 113 4.16 -6.28 9.96
CA VAL A 113 3.96 -5.46 11.15
C VAL A 113 2.64 -5.89 11.76
N TYR A 114 2.66 -6.29 13.03
CA TYR A 114 1.49 -6.78 13.76
C TYR A 114 0.96 -5.77 14.80
N ASP A 115 1.69 -4.67 15.02
CA ASP A 115 1.31 -3.61 15.93
C ASP A 115 0.41 -2.58 15.21
N ALA A 116 -0.82 -2.40 15.70
CA ALA A 116 -1.80 -1.51 15.10
C ALA A 116 -1.35 -0.04 15.12
N ASP A 117 -0.65 0.39 16.17
CA ASP A 117 -0.20 1.77 16.31
C ASP A 117 0.94 2.09 15.33
N GLU A 118 1.80 1.09 15.05
CA GLU A 118 2.84 1.21 14.02
C GLU A 118 2.24 1.23 12.61
N ILE A 119 1.26 0.36 12.35
CA ILE A 119 0.53 0.33 11.08
C ILE A 119 -0.14 1.68 10.81
N GLU A 120 -0.82 2.24 11.81
CA GLU A 120 -1.45 3.55 11.70
C GLU A 120 -0.41 4.64 11.41
N ARG A 121 0.70 4.66 12.15
CA ARG A 121 1.79 5.62 11.92
C ARG A 121 2.39 5.51 10.53
N MET A 122 2.56 4.30 10.01
CA MET A 122 3.05 4.05 8.65
C MET A 122 2.08 4.64 7.61
N TYR A 123 0.80 4.24 7.66
CA TYR A 123 -0.20 4.72 6.69
C TYR A 123 -0.47 6.22 6.78
N ARG A 124 -0.33 6.83 7.97
CA ARG A 124 -0.43 8.29 8.13
C ARG A 124 0.72 9.07 7.50
N ARG A 125 1.89 8.43 7.37
CA ARG A 125 3.11 9.01 6.78
C ARG A 125 3.28 8.66 5.30
N GLU A 126 2.41 7.81 4.74
CA GLU A 126 2.40 7.57 3.30
C GLU A 126 2.04 8.85 2.53
N GLY A 127 2.46 8.89 1.27
CA GLY A 127 2.15 9.98 0.37
C GLY A 127 0.65 10.09 0.04
N PRO A 128 0.27 11.06 -0.81
CA PRO A 128 -1.13 11.26 -1.22
C PRO A 128 -1.74 10.02 -1.91
N THR A 129 -0.90 9.14 -2.44
CA THR A 129 -1.30 7.84 -2.99
C THR A 129 -0.39 6.75 -2.45
N PRO A 130 -0.94 5.55 -2.13
CA PRO A 130 -0.12 4.43 -1.65
C PRO A 130 0.84 3.96 -2.75
N PHE A 131 2.04 3.55 -2.37
CA PHE A 131 2.97 2.92 -3.32
C PHE A 131 2.50 1.49 -3.62
N ARG A 132 2.09 1.24 -4.86
CA ARG A 132 1.58 -0.07 -5.28
C ARG A 132 2.22 -0.46 -6.61
N PRO A 133 2.66 -1.71 -6.78
CA PRO A 133 3.08 -2.19 -8.10
C PRO A 133 1.97 -1.98 -9.13
N ALA A 134 2.20 -1.07 -10.06
CA ALA A 134 1.26 -0.72 -11.12
C ALA A 134 1.45 -1.60 -12.35
N MET A 135 0.36 -1.84 -13.08
CA MET A 135 0.44 -2.45 -14.40
C MET A 135 1.06 -1.46 -15.39
N PRO A 136 2.14 -1.81 -16.11
CA PRO A 136 2.86 -0.87 -16.98
C PRO A 136 1.97 -0.13 -18.00
N CYS A 137 0.94 -0.79 -18.53
CA CYS A 137 0.03 -0.16 -19.48
C CYS A 137 -0.87 0.91 -18.84
N LEU A 138 -1.23 0.77 -17.56
CA LEU A 138 -1.97 1.81 -16.83
C LEU A 138 -1.09 3.02 -16.55
N VAL A 139 0.17 2.78 -16.17
CA VAL A 139 1.15 3.86 -15.98
C VAL A 139 1.28 4.66 -17.26
N LYS A 140 1.47 3.99 -18.41
CA LYS A 140 1.56 4.64 -19.73
C LYS A 140 0.31 5.44 -20.09
N TYR A 141 -0.87 4.84 -19.91
CA TYR A 141 -2.13 5.50 -20.25
C TYR A 141 -2.37 6.77 -19.41
N LYS A 142 -2.05 6.70 -18.11
CA LYS A 142 -2.30 7.82 -17.19
C LYS A 142 -1.26 8.92 -17.27
N SER A 143 0.03 8.56 -17.38
CA SER A 143 1.13 9.51 -17.38
C SER A 143 1.39 10.17 -18.73
N GLU A 144 1.01 9.51 -19.84
CA GLU A 144 1.29 10.01 -21.19
C GLU A 144 0.02 10.23 -22.02
N VAL A 145 -0.82 9.21 -22.19
CA VAL A 145 -1.97 9.28 -23.13
C VAL A 145 -3.08 10.22 -22.65
N ARG A 146 -3.33 10.25 -21.33
CA ARG A 146 -4.37 11.06 -20.69
C ARG A 146 -3.78 11.96 -19.59
N LYS A 147 -2.54 12.40 -19.77
CA LYS A 147 -1.82 13.23 -18.79
C LYS A 147 -2.63 14.46 -18.38
N ASP A 148 -3.23 15.17 -19.34
CA ASP A 148 -4.02 16.39 -19.08
C ASP A 148 -5.25 16.14 -18.20
N PHE A 149 -5.78 14.92 -18.21
CA PHE A 149 -6.93 14.53 -17.37
C PHE A 149 -6.50 14.09 -15.96
N PHE A 150 -5.39 13.35 -15.84
CA PHE A 150 -4.94 12.77 -14.57
C PHE A 150 -4.01 13.68 -13.76
N GLY A 151 -3.30 14.59 -14.42
CA GLY A 151 -2.37 15.51 -13.78
C GLY A 151 -1.22 14.81 -13.05
N GLU A 152 -0.71 15.46 -11.99
CA GLU A 152 0.43 14.97 -11.19
C GLU A 152 0.07 13.81 -10.24
N LEU A 153 -1.21 13.68 -9.87
CA LEU A 153 -1.70 12.64 -8.96
C LEU A 153 -2.72 11.76 -9.69
N PRO A 154 -2.30 10.69 -10.39
CA PRO A 154 -3.16 9.88 -11.25
C PRO A 154 -4.19 9.00 -10.51
N GLY A 155 -4.25 9.13 -9.18
CA GLY A 155 -5.13 8.41 -8.27
C GLY A 155 -4.49 7.16 -7.66
N VAL A 156 -5.31 6.34 -6.99
CA VAL A 156 -4.87 5.21 -6.15
C VAL A 156 -4.44 3.97 -6.96
N VAL A 157 -4.81 3.90 -8.24
CA VAL A 157 -4.61 2.73 -9.09
C VAL A 157 -3.63 3.06 -10.21
N GLY A 158 -2.57 2.27 -10.39
CA GLY A 158 -1.70 2.39 -11.56
C GLY A 158 -0.75 3.59 -11.52
N VAL A 159 -0.24 3.93 -10.33
CA VAL A 159 0.80 4.94 -10.07
C VAL A 159 2.12 4.28 -9.76
#